data_AF-A0A838TVJ8-F1
#
_entry.id   AF-A0A838TVJ8-F1
#
_cell.length_a   1.000
_cell.length_b   1.000
_cell.length_c   1.000
_cell.angle_alpha   90.00
_cell.angle_beta   90.00
_cell.angle_gamma   90.00
#
_symmetry.space_group_name_H-M   'P 1'
#
loop_
_entity.id
_entity.type
_entity.pdbx_description
1 polymer ?
#
loop_
_entity_poly.entity_id
_entity_poly.type
_entity_poly.pdbx_seq_one_letter_code
_entity_poly.pdbx_strand_id
1 'polypeptide(L)'
;IHAIQYISHPVFTWQKLRDEQNAVFEKQIMNPPDPNGWFTMKLVIDNTTVKAYINRSELPSLIVEKLNNRTTGKIGLFIADGSGGDFKSIKFY
;
A
#
# COMPACT_ATOMS: atom_id res chain seq x y z
N ILE A 1 -7.96 -6.76 -11.88
CA ILE A 1 -6.74 -7.25 -11.18
C ILE A 1 -6.82 -6.79 -9.73
N HIS A 2 -6.32 -7.56 -8.77
CA HIS A 2 -6.15 -7.09 -7.38
C HIS A 2 -4.69 -6.69 -7.20
N ALA A 3 -4.45 -5.46 -6.79
CA ALA A 3 -3.12 -4.87 -6.74
C ALA A 3 -2.96 -3.99 -5.49
N ILE A 4 -1.70 -3.78 -5.10
CA ILE A 4 -1.33 -2.74 -4.15
C ILE A 4 -0.75 -1.59 -4.95
N GLN A 5 -1.12 -0.37 -4.60
CA GLN A 5 -0.58 0.84 -5.20
C GLN A 5 -0.07 1.80 -4.12
N TYR A 6 1.08 2.41 -4.38
CA TYR A 6 1.64 3.47 -3.56
C TYR A 6 1.44 4.83 -4.26
N ILE A 7 0.85 5.78 -3.55
CA ILE A 7 0.60 7.14 -4.03
C ILE A 7 1.03 8.17 -2.99
N SER A 8 1.29 9.40 -3.43
CA SER A 8 1.64 10.50 -2.54
C SER A 8 0.99 11.80 -2.99
N HIS A 9 -0.19 12.08 -2.43
CA HIS A 9 -0.89 13.34 -2.66
C HIS A 9 -0.10 14.55 -2.14
N PRO A 10 -0.24 15.72 -2.79
CA PRO A 10 -1.10 15.97 -3.96
C PRO A 10 -0.42 15.69 -5.32
N VAL A 11 0.91 15.58 -5.36
CA VAL A 11 1.69 15.60 -6.61
C VAL A 11 1.68 14.26 -7.35
N PHE A 12 1.74 13.15 -6.62
CA PHE A 12 1.84 11.79 -7.18
C PHE A 12 0.53 11.03 -6.93
N THR A 13 -0.49 11.38 -7.71
CA THR A 13 -1.80 10.69 -7.69
C THR A 13 -1.72 9.36 -8.43
N TRP A 14 -2.69 8.48 -8.20
CA TRP A 14 -2.75 7.17 -8.86
C TRP A 14 -2.80 7.30 -10.40
N GLN A 15 -3.57 8.26 -10.92
CA GLN A 15 -3.75 8.47 -12.36
C GLN A 15 -2.42 8.90 -13.01
N LYS A 16 -1.79 9.93 -12.43
CA LYS A 16 -0.50 10.43 -12.92
C LYS A 16 0.58 9.36 -12.93
N LEU A 17 0.68 8.57 -11.85
CA LEU A 17 1.68 7.51 -11.76
C LEU A 17 1.44 6.41 -12.79
N ARG A 18 0.19 6.07 -13.11
CA ARG A 18 -0.11 5.10 -14.18
C ARG A 18 0.26 5.64 -15.57
N ASP A 19 -0.01 6.91 -15.81
CA ASP A 19 0.24 7.55 -17.10
C ASP A 19 1.74 7.75 -17.36
N GLU A 20 2.51 8.14 -16.34
CA GLU A 20 3.93 8.47 -16.47
C GLU A 20 4.87 7.30 -16.15
N GLN A 21 4.49 6.44 -15.19
CA GLN A 21 5.35 5.42 -14.58
C GLN A 21 4.58 4.10 -14.36
N ASN A 22 3.96 3.62 -15.44
CA ASN A 22 3.12 2.43 -15.43
C ASN A 22 3.83 1.23 -14.77
N ALA A 23 3.13 0.51 -13.90
CA ALA A 23 3.59 -0.68 -13.18
C ALA A 23 4.82 -0.49 -12.26
N VAL A 24 5.30 0.74 -12.05
CA VAL A 24 6.41 1.02 -11.11
C VAL A 24 5.90 1.08 -9.67
N PHE A 25 4.81 1.83 -9.45
CA PHE A 25 4.23 2.06 -8.12
C PHE A 25 2.99 1.23 -7.82
N GLU A 26 2.68 0.29 -8.70
CA GLU A 26 1.60 -0.66 -8.51
C GLU A 26 2.03 -2.07 -8.91
N LYS A 27 1.56 -3.07 -8.16
CA LYS A 27 1.88 -4.46 -8.47
C LYS A 27 0.70 -5.36 -8.14
N GLN A 28 0.43 -6.30 -9.04
CA GLN A 28 -0.57 -7.34 -8.83
C GLN A 28 -0.16 -8.21 -7.63
N ILE A 29 -1.15 -8.53 -6.79
CA ILE A 29 -1.00 -9.51 -5.73
C ILE A 29 -1.16 -10.89 -6.36
N MET A 30 -0.10 -11.71 -6.32
CA MET A 30 -0.09 -13.04 -6.96
C MET A 30 -1.19 -13.95 -6.42
N ASN A 31 -1.38 -13.96 -5.10
CA ASN A 31 -2.45 -14.69 -4.41
C ASN A 31 -3.28 -13.68 -3.62
N PRO A 32 -4.26 -13.02 -4.26
CA PRO A 32 -5.05 -12.00 -3.60
C PRO A 32 -5.88 -12.60 -2.46
N PRO A 33 -6.05 -11.89 -1.33
CA PRO A 33 -6.91 -12.34 -0.25
C PRO A 33 -8.37 -12.39 -0.68
N ASP A 34 -9.18 -13.15 0.06
CA ASP A 34 -10.64 -13.15 -0.08
C ASP A 34 -11.19 -11.74 0.24
N PRO A 35 -11.92 -11.10 -0.67
CA PRO A 35 -12.49 -9.77 -0.44
C PRO A 35 -13.49 -9.71 0.73
N ASN A 36 -14.10 -10.84 1.12
CA ASN A 36 -15.00 -10.91 2.28
C ASN A 36 -14.31 -11.46 3.55
N GLY A 37 -13.02 -11.79 3.45
CA GLY A 37 -12.22 -12.35 4.53
C GLY A 37 -11.30 -11.33 5.20
N TRP A 38 -10.79 -11.70 6.37
CA TRP A 38 -9.72 -10.94 7.02
C TRP A 38 -8.37 -11.26 6.37
N PHE A 39 -7.57 -10.23 6.13
CA PHE A 39 -6.17 -10.38 5.76
C PHE A 39 -5.31 -9.45 6.63
N THR A 40 -4.02 -9.73 6.69
CA THR A 40 -3.06 -8.85 7.38
C THR A 40 -2.24 -8.09 6.37
N MET A 41 -2.07 -6.79 6.59
CA MET A 41 -1.09 -5.98 5.85
C MET A 41 0.01 -5.56 6.80
N LYS A 42 1.26 -5.79 6.41
CA LYS A 42 2.43 -5.22 7.07
C LYS A 42 3.08 -4.21 6.14
N LEU A 43 3.29 -3.00 6.65
CA LEU A 43 4.05 -1.95 5.99
C LEU A 43 5.41 -1.80 6.68
N VAL A 44 6.48 -1.80 5.90
CA VAL A 44 7.82 -1.42 6.35
C VAL A 44 8.19 -0.16 5.58
N ILE A 45 8.36 0.93 6.32
CA ILE A 45 8.65 2.25 5.76
C ILE A 45 10.04 2.65 6.24
N ASP A 46 11.00 2.59 5.33
CA ASP A 46 12.36 3.08 5.56
C ASP A 46 12.49 4.53 5.07
N ASN A 47 13.71 5.08 5.17
CA ASN A 47 14.01 6.43 4.70
C ASN A 47 13.75 6.59 3.20
N THR A 48 14.09 5.59 2.39
CA THR A 48 14.04 5.65 0.92
C THR A 48 13.06 4.68 0.28
N THR A 49 12.60 3.65 1.01
CA THR A 49 11.76 2.59 0.43
C THR A 49 10.51 2.32 1.25
N VAL A 50 9.47 1.86 0.57
CA VAL A 50 8.23 1.34 1.16
C VAL A 50 8.04 -0.09 0.70
N LYS A 51 7.82 -1.01 1.64
CA LYS A 51 7.53 -2.41 1.38
C LYS A 51 6.18 -2.79 1.97
N ALA A 52 5.33 -3.41 1.17
CA ALA A 52 4.03 -3.93 1.60
C ALA A 52 4.02 -5.45 1.50
N TYR A 53 3.58 -6.09 2.57
CA TYR A 53 3.43 -7.53 2.68
C TYR A 53 1.97 -7.85 2.95
N ILE A 54 1.44 -8.84 2.23
CA ILE A 54 0.10 -9.36 2.45
C ILE A 54 0.21 -10.70 3.17
N ASN A 55 -0.61 -10.86 4.20
CA ASN A 55 -0.63 -11.99 5.12
C ASN A 55 0.76 -12.27 5.72
N ARG A 56 1.16 -13.53 5.80
CA ARG A 56 2.45 -13.97 6.35
C ARG A 56 3.48 -14.23 5.24
N SER A 57 3.36 -13.55 4.11
CA SER A 57 4.30 -13.72 3.00
C SER A 57 5.69 -13.27 3.41
N GLU A 58 6.69 -14.09 3.13
CA GLU A 58 8.11 -13.75 3.33
C GLU A 58 8.59 -12.73 2.31
N LEU A 59 8.00 -12.73 1.11
CA LEU A 59 8.31 -11.80 0.04
C LEU A 59 7.31 -10.64 0.04
N PRO A 60 7.77 -9.40 -0.16
CA PRO A 60 6.87 -8.26 -0.26
C PRO A 60 6.04 -8.35 -1.55
N SER A 61 4.75 -8.06 -1.41
CA SER A 61 3.83 -7.92 -2.54
C SER A 61 4.11 -6.64 -3.33
N LEU A 62 4.71 -5.62 -2.70
CA LEU A 62 5.18 -4.40 -3.33
C LEU A 62 6.47 -3.90 -2.66
N ILE A 63 7.46 -3.49 -3.45
CA ILE A 63 8.64 -2.73 -3.01
C ILE A 63 8.75 -1.54 -3.96
N VAL A 64 8.80 -0.33 -3.41
CA VAL A 64 8.91 0.90 -4.20
C VAL A 64 9.84 1.90 -3.53
N GLU A 65 10.42 2.78 -4.33
CA GLU A 65 11.05 3.99 -3.82
C GLU A 65 9.99 4.96 -3.29
N LYS A 66 10.36 5.68 -2.24
CA LYS A 66 9.47 6.61 -1.55
C LYS A 66 9.37 7.91 -2.34
N LEU A 67 8.14 8.39 -2.54
CA LEU A 67 7.83 9.58 -3.34
C LEU A 67 7.92 10.88 -2.53
N ASN A 68 8.37 10.82 -1.28
CA ASN A 68 8.51 11.95 -0.38
C ASN A 68 9.58 11.69 0.69
N ASN A 69 10.03 12.77 1.34
CA ASN A 69 11.08 12.73 2.36
C ASN A 69 10.54 12.79 3.80
N ARG A 70 9.25 12.47 4.04
CA ARG A 70 8.66 12.55 5.39
C ARG A 70 9.16 11.43 6.28
N THR A 71 9.72 11.74 7.43
CA THR A 71 10.26 10.76 8.39
C THR A 71 9.40 10.59 9.63
N THR A 72 8.51 11.54 9.91
CA THR A 72 7.59 11.50 11.07
C THR A 72 6.19 11.96 10.66
N GLY A 73 5.20 11.63 11.48
CA GLY A 73 3.82 12.06 11.26
C GLY A 73 2.80 11.17 11.96
N LYS A 74 1.53 11.47 11.73
CA LYS A 74 0.41 10.64 12.17
C LYS A 74 0.10 9.58 11.10
N ILE A 75 -0.50 8.48 11.54
CA ILE A 75 -0.99 7.42 10.66
C ILE A 75 -2.52 7.47 10.68
N GLY A 76 -3.11 7.46 9.48
CA GLY A 76 -4.56 7.37 9.29
C GLY A 76 -4.88 6.13 8.46
N LEU A 77 -5.96 5.45 8.83
CA LEU A 77 -6.56 4.38 8.05
C LEU A 77 -7.88 4.90 7.52
N PHE A 78 -8.14 4.71 6.24
CA PHE A 78 -9.35 5.18 5.60
C PHE A 78 -9.81 4.18 4.53
N ILE A 79 -11.10 4.23 4.25
CA ILE A 79 -11.75 3.50 3.16
C ILE A 79 -12.37 4.55 2.26
N ALA A 80 -12.17 4.43 0.96
CA ALA A 80 -12.58 5.43 -0.02
C ALA A 80 -13.73 4.94 -0.90
N ASP A 81 -14.26 5.85 -1.73
CA ASP A 81 -15.16 5.57 -2.85
C ASP A 81 -16.42 4.76 -2.53
N GLY A 82 -16.97 4.95 -1.31
CA GLY A 82 -18.19 4.26 -0.86
C GLY A 82 -18.03 2.76 -0.65
N SER A 83 -16.79 2.25 -0.69
CA SER A 83 -16.50 0.85 -0.36
C SER A 83 -16.66 0.59 1.15
N GLY A 84 -17.02 -0.65 1.49
CA GLY A 84 -17.04 -1.12 2.88
C GLY A 84 -15.69 -1.69 3.30
N GLY A 85 -15.42 -1.69 4.60
CA GLY A 85 -14.24 -2.33 5.17
C GLY A 85 -14.14 -2.09 6.67
N ASP A 86 -13.43 -2.98 7.36
CA ASP A 86 -13.20 -2.91 8.79
C ASP A 86 -11.71 -3.05 9.10
N PHE A 87 -11.25 -2.36 10.14
CA PHE A 87 -9.88 -2.48 10.63
C PHE A 87 -9.87 -3.14 12.01
N LYS A 88 -8.94 -4.08 12.22
CA LYS A 88 -8.74 -4.74 13.51
C LYS A 88 -7.25 -4.93 13.81
N SER A 89 -6.88 -4.82 15.08
CA SER A 89 -5.54 -5.14 15.61
C SER A 89 -4.40 -4.36 14.95
N ILE A 90 -4.42 -3.04 15.10
CA ILE A 90 -3.38 -2.15 14.60
C ILE A 90 -2.21 -2.12 15.59
N LYS A 91 -0.99 -2.33 15.09
CA LYS A 91 0.24 -2.32 15.88
C LYS A 91 1.32 -1.50 15.16
N PHE A 92 2.11 -0.78 15.96
CA PHE A 92 3.26 -0.01 15.51
C PHE A 92 4.50 -0.50 16.27
N TYR A 93 5.64 -0.53 15.58
CA TYR A 93 6.92 -1.01 16.09
C TYR A 93 7.98 0.03 15.80
#